data_AF-A0A1I1J5Z8-F1
#
_entry.id   AF-A0A1I1J5Z8-F1
#
_cell.length_a   1.000
_cell.length_b   1.000
_cell.length_c   1.000
_cell.angle_alpha   90.00
_cell.angle_beta   90.00
_cell.angle_gamma   90.00
#
_symmetry.space_group_name_H-M   'P 1'
#
loop_
_entity.id
_entity.type
_entity.pdbx_description
1 polymer ?
#
loop_
_entity_poly.entity_id
_entity_poly.type
_entity_poly.pdbx_seq_one_letter_code
_entity_poly.pdbx_strand_id
1 'polypeptide(L)'
;MKYEVAVIWGWQNPKAVPLVHVLDPPIEPRPGTDFIDLPHLNYDHQNPEDSALCLFDPDAGEWDSTMLIADRIVPWASEWLHFYEIWQLDGVWRGSNAPGPISVGEILRQIQEAPDGTRA
;
A
#
# COMPACT_ATOMS: atom_id res chain seq x y z
N MET A 1 -0.72 -10.13 17.12
CA MET A 1 0.42 -10.07 16.19
C MET A 1 1.28 -8.88 16.56
N LYS A 2 2.60 -8.98 16.39
CA LYS A 2 3.54 -7.86 16.55
C LYS A 2 4.18 -7.66 15.18
N TYR A 3 4.28 -6.41 14.76
CA TYR A 3 4.99 -6.03 13.54
C TYR A 3 6.10 -5.05 13.87
N GLU A 4 7.23 -5.23 13.21
CA GLU A 4 8.31 -4.26 13.13
C GLU A 4 8.25 -3.61 11.75
N VAL A 5 8.26 -2.28 11.73
CA VAL A 5 8.18 -1.49 10.49
C VAL A 5 9.30 -0.46 10.44
N ALA A 6 9.85 -0.23 9.25
CA ALA A 6 10.72 0.90 8.98
C ALA A 6 9.88 2.05 8.41
N VAL A 7 9.99 3.24 9.00
CA VAL A 7 9.44 4.47 8.42
C VAL A 7 10.61 5.29 7.86
N ILE A 8 10.62 5.51 6.56
CA ILE A 8 11.74 6.12 5.83
C ILE A 8 11.22 7.37 5.13
N TRP A 9 11.85 8.53 5.39
CA TRP A 9 11.50 9.77 4.70
C TRP A 9 12.71 10.69 4.56
N GLY A 10 12.71 11.48 3.49
CA GLY A 10 13.71 12.52 3.25
C GLY A 10 13.33 13.83 3.93
N TRP A 11 13.71 14.03 5.19
CA TRP A 11 13.31 15.21 5.98
C TRP A 11 13.71 16.58 5.37
N GLN A 12 14.71 16.61 4.48
CA GLN A 12 15.15 17.82 3.80
C GLN A 12 14.35 18.11 2.51
N ASN A 13 13.58 17.14 2.02
CA ASN A 13 12.75 17.28 0.84
C ASN A 13 11.30 17.51 1.28
N PRO A 14 10.75 18.73 1.15
CA PRO A 14 9.39 19.02 1.60
C PRO A 14 8.31 18.31 0.79
N LYS A 15 8.66 17.71 -0.37
CA LYS A 15 7.79 16.87 -1.19
C LYS A 15 7.95 15.38 -0.93
N ALA A 16 8.91 14.96 -0.09
CA ALA A 16 9.10 13.55 0.20
C ALA A 16 7.92 13.04 1.03
N VAL A 17 7.34 11.95 0.56
CA VAL A 17 6.35 11.18 1.31
C VAL A 17 7.07 10.12 2.16
N PRO A 18 6.63 9.88 3.40
CA PRO A 18 7.12 8.77 4.20
C PRO A 18 6.74 7.43 3.56
N LEU A 19 7.71 6.54 3.42
CA LEU A 19 7.50 5.16 3.00
C LEU A 19 7.58 4.26 4.23
N VAL A 20 6.67 3.28 4.30
CA VAL A 20 6.64 2.32 5.40
C VAL A 20 6.87 0.92 4.84
N HIS A 21 7.90 0.24 5.32
CA HIS A 21 8.20 -1.14 4.97
C HIS A 21 8.00 -2.04 6.18
N VAL A 22 7.41 -3.22 5.97
CA VAL A 22 7.27 -4.23 7.02
C VAL A 22 8.55 -5.05 7.07
N LEU A 23 9.16 -5.15 8.24
CA LEU A 23 10.43 -5.84 8.45
C LEU A 23 10.23 -7.25 9.02
N ASP A 24 9.36 -7.38 10.04
CA ASP A 24 9.14 -8.66 10.72
C ASP A 24 7.74 -8.71 11.38
N PRO A 25 6.98 -9.81 11.21
CA PRO A 25 7.17 -10.80 10.14
C PRO A 25 6.93 -10.15 8.77
N PRO A 26 7.53 -10.67 7.69
CA PRO A 26 7.27 -10.17 6.34
C PRO A 26 5.78 -10.35 5.99
N ILE A 27 5.26 -9.44 5.17
CA ILE A 27 3.96 -9.62 4.53
C ILE A 27 4.09 -10.63 3.39
N GLU A 28 3.06 -11.45 3.19
CA GLU A 28 3.08 -12.53 2.22
C GLU A 28 1.79 -12.53 1.39
N PRO A 29 1.82 -13.04 0.15
CA PRO A 29 0.59 -13.30 -0.60
C PRO A 29 -0.27 -14.38 0.04
N ARG A 30 -1.57 -14.35 -0.28
CA ARG A 30 -2.46 -15.47 0.07
C ARG A 30 -2.11 -16.70 -0.75
N PRO A 31 -2.45 -17.92 -0.29
CA PRO A 31 -2.24 -19.13 -1.07
C PRO A 31 -2.88 -19.03 -2.46
N GLY A 32 -2.07 -19.18 -3.50
CA GLY A 32 -2.51 -19.09 -4.90
C GLY A 32 -2.58 -17.66 -5.48
N THR A 33 -2.05 -16.66 -4.77
CA THR A 33 -1.85 -15.29 -5.28
C THR A 33 -0.37 -14.92 -5.25
N ASP A 34 0.00 -13.83 -5.92
CA ASP A 34 1.37 -13.30 -5.93
C ASP A 34 1.46 -11.94 -5.22
N PHE A 35 2.68 -11.41 -5.04
CA PHE A 35 2.89 -10.09 -4.40
C PHE A 35 2.12 -8.95 -5.09
N ILE A 36 1.91 -9.07 -6.40
CA ILE A 36 1.17 -8.09 -7.19
C ILE A 36 -0.31 -7.99 -6.79
N ASP A 37 -0.84 -9.01 -6.13
CA ASP A 37 -2.23 -9.07 -5.67
C ASP A 37 -2.40 -8.56 -4.23
N LEU A 38 -1.31 -8.22 -3.53
CA LEU A 38 -1.41 -7.66 -2.18
C LEU A 38 -2.09 -6.30 -2.24
N PRO A 39 -3.03 -6.02 -1.32
CA PRO A 39 -3.72 -4.75 -1.30
C PRO A 39 -2.77 -3.58 -1.00
N HIS A 40 -2.96 -2.46 -1.68
CA HIS A 40 -2.39 -1.15 -1.34
C HIS A 40 -0.90 -1.19 -0.99
N LEU A 41 -0.10 -1.68 -1.94
CA LEU A 41 1.34 -1.51 -1.95
C LEU A 41 1.74 -0.41 -2.92
N ASN A 42 2.71 0.41 -2.51
CA ASN A 42 3.58 1.15 -3.43
C ASN A 42 4.51 0.12 -4.08
N TYR A 43 3.97 -0.56 -5.09
CA TYR A 43 4.54 -1.80 -5.62
C TYR A 43 5.88 -1.58 -6.30
N ASP A 44 6.90 -2.30 -5.84
CA ASP A 44 8.20 -2.36 -6.49
C ASP A 44 8.22 -3.52 -7.49
N HIS A 45 8.25 -3.20 -8.78
CA HIS A 45 8.27 -4.21 -9.85
C HIS A 45 9.59 -4.99 -9.94
N GLN A 46 10.68 -4.48 -9.36
CA GLN A 46 11.98 -5.12 -9.34
C GLN A 46 12.12 -6.04 -8.12
N ASN A 47 11.69 -5.54 -6.95
CA ASN A 47 11.75 -6.27 -5.68
C ASN A 47 10.37 -6.22 -4.98
N PRO A 48 9.39 -7.05 -5.38
CA PRO A 48 8.03 -6.98 -4.85
C PRO A 48 7.93 -7.12 -3.33
N GLU A 49 8.82 -7.90 -2.73
CA GLU A 49 8.93 -8.12 -1.28
C GLU A 49 9.34 -6.85 -0.52
N ASP A 50 10.07 -5.94 -1.18
CA ASP A 50 10.51 -4.66 -0.62
C ASP A 50 9.48 -3.54 -0.83
N SER A 51 8.29 -3.84 -1.36
CA SER A 51 7.25 -2.83 -1.59
C SER A 51 6.85 -2.12 -0.30
N ALA A 52 6.75 -0.79 -0.36
CA ALA A 52 6.24 -0.02 0.77
C ALA A 52 4.71 -0.10 0.85
N LEU A 53 4.15 0.06 2.05
CA LEU A 53 2.72 0.21 2.25
C LEU A 53 2.22 1.51 1.60
N CYS A 54 1.09 1.44 0.89
CA CYS A 54 0.34 2.61 0.47
C CYS A 54 -0.65 2.97 1.57
N LEU A 55 -0.42 4.11 2.23
CA LEU A 55 -1.12 4.50 3.46
C LEU A 55 -2.10 5.65 3.30
N PHE A 56 -2.04 6.37 2.18
CA PHE A 56 -2.85 7.55 1.87
C PHE A 56 -2.83 7.80 0.37
N ASP A 57 -3.82 8.53 -0.14
CA ASP A 57 -3.83 9.05 -1.50
C ASP A 57 -3.06 10.38 -1.56
N PRO A 58 -1.91 10.45 -2.27
CA PRO A 58 -1.14 11.68 -2.39
C PRO A 58 -1.89 12.79 -3.14
N ASP A 59 -2.83 12.44 -4.02
CA ASP A 59 -3.62 13.40 -4.81
C ASP A 59 -4.81 13.95 -4.01
N ALA A 60 -5.28 13.23 -2.99
CA ALA A 60 -6.31 13.67 -2.07
C ALA A 60 -5.82 14.69 -1.02
N GLY A 61 -4.51 14.95 -0.96
CA GLY A 61 -3.91 15.91 -0.01
C GLY A 61 -4.01 15.45 1.45
N GLU A 62 -4.09 14.14 1.69
CA GLU A 62 -4.24 13.57 3.04
C GLU A 62 -2.96 13.73 3.89
N TRP A 63 -1.81 13.92 3.24
CA TRP A 63 -0.52 14.12 3.88
C TRP A 63 0.17 15.40 3.39
N ASP A 64 0.80 16.11 4.33
CA ASP A 64 1.78 17.15 4.03
C ASP A 64 2.96 17.08 5.00
N SER A 65 4.10 17.66 4.62
CA SER A 65 5.36 17.55 5.38
C SER A 65 5.38 18.30 6.72
N THR A 66 4.34 19.06 7.06
CA THR A 66 4.16 19.69 8.37
C THR A 66 3.45 18.78 9.38
N MET A 67 2.82 17.71 8.91
CA MET A 67 2.15 16.73 9.77
C MET A 67 3.17 15.84 10.49
N LEU A 68 2.81 15.37 11.69
CA LEU A 68 3.66 14.49 12.47
C LEU A 68 3.53 13.04 11.98
N ILE A 69 4.67 12.39 11.74
CA ILE A 69 4.76 10.95 11.44
C ILE A 69 4.02 10.12 12.49
N ALA A 70 4.18 10.48 13.77
CA ALA A 70 3.57 9.79 14.89
C ALA A 70 2.03 9.89 14.89
N ASP A 71 1.45 10.94 14.32
CA ASP A 71 0.00 11.22 14.36
C ASP A 71 -0.74 10.75 13.11
N ARG A 72 -0.02 10.37 12.05
CA ARG A 72 -0.58 9.97 10.75
C ARG A 72 -0.03 8.65 10.28
N ILE A 73 1.26 8.61 9.98
CA ILE A 73 1.92 7.47 9.34
C ILE A 73 1.91 6.23 10.26
N VAL A 74 2.25 6.39 11.53
CA VAL A 74 2.26 5.26 12.48
C VAL A 74 0.85 4.69 12.68
N PRO A 75 -0.19 5.50 12.98
CA PRO A 75 -1.58 5.01 13.02
C PRO A 75 -2.05 4.35 11.73
N TRP A 76 -1.80 4.97 10.56
CA TRP A 76 -2.24 4.40 9.28
C TRP A 76 -1.53 3.10 8.94
N ALA A 77 -0.24 2.96 9.25
CA ALA A 77 0.48 1.70 9.09
C ALA A 77 -0.13 0.61 9.99
N SER A 78 -0.46 0.94 11.23
CA SER A 78 -1.12 0.00 12.15
C SER A 78 -2.50 -0.42 11.64
N GLU A 79 -3.26 0.51 11.06
CA GLU A 79 -4.57 0.23 10.48
C GLU A 79 -4.48 -0.62 9.21
N TRP A 80 -3.53 -0.31 8.33
CA TRP A 80 -3.24 -1.13 7.16
C TRP A 80 -2.91 -2.56 7.57
N LEU A 81 -2.04 -2.75 8.57
CA LEU A 81 -1.68 -4.08 9.09
C LEU A 81 -2.88 -4.79 9.72
N HIS A 82 -3.77 -4.08 10.39
CA HIS A 82 -5.02 -4.64 10.91
C HIS A 82 -5.90 -5.20 9.77
N PHE A 83 -6.06 -4.44 8.68
CA PHE A 83 -6.85 -4.90 7.53
C PHE A 83 -6.14 -5.97 6.71
N TYR A 84 -4.81 -5.97 6.67
CA TYR A 84 -4.02 -7.04 6.08
C TYR A 84 -4.28 -8.39 6.76
N GLU A 85 -4.30 -8.44 8.09
CA GLU A 85 -4.64 -9.67 8.82
C GLU A 85 -6.04 -10.19 8.46
N ILE A 86 -7.02 -9.29 8.38
CA ILE A 86 -8.39 -9.66 8.01
C ILE A 86 -8.44 -10.13 6.55
N TRP A 87 -7.72 -9.45 5.66
CA TRP A 87 -7.61 -9.82 4.25
C TRP A 87 -6.94 -11.20 4.08
N GLN A 88 -5.93 -11.52 4.87
CA GLN A 88 -5.34 -12.87 4.87
C GLN A 88 -6.40 -13.94 5.18
N LEU A 89 -7.28 -13.66 6.15
CA LEU A 89 -8.34 -14.58 6.57
C LEU A 89 -9.38 -14.85 5.47
N ASP A 90 -9.92 -13.82 4.82
CA ASP A 90 -11.09 -13.97 3.92
C ASP A 90 -10.91 -13.44 2.49
N GLY A 91 -9.78 -12.80 2.20
CA GLY A 91 -9.45 -12.25 0.88
C GLY A 91 -10.12 -10.91 0.57
N VAL A 92 -10.87 -10.31 1.50
CA VAL A 92 -11.59 -9.04 1.27
C VAL A 92 -10.87 -7.89 1.96
N TRP A 93 -10.37 -6.94 1.16
CA TRP A 93 -9.74 -5.75 1.69
C TRP A 93 -10.78 -4.77 2.25
N ARG A 94 -10.48 -4.16 3.40
CA ARG A 94 -11.41 -3.28 4.14
C ARG A 94 -10.77 -1.94 4.56
N GLY A 95 -9.55 -1.66 4.13
CA GLY A 95 -8.85 -0.42 4.45
C GLY A 95 -9.40 0.76 3.66
N SER A 96 -9.73 1.83 4.38
CA SER A 96 -10.27 3.07 3.81
C SER A 96 -9.21 4.06 3.33
N ASN A 97 -7.95 3.90 3.74
CA ASN A 97 -6.94 4.95 3.65
C ASN A 97 -6.27 5.06 2.27
N ALA A 98 -6.83 4.46 1.23
CA ALA A 98 -6.27 4.57 -0.11
C ALA A 98 -7.40 4.34 -1.13
N PRO A 99 -8.22 5.36 -1.44
CA PRO A 99 -9.21 5.24 -2.49
C PRO A 99 -8.52 4.90 -3.82
N GLY A 100 -8.88 3.77 -4.43
CA GLY A 100 -8.25 3.30 -5.66
C GLY A 100 -8.42 1.80 -5.84
N PRO A 101 -7.86 1.24 -6.93
CA PRO A 101 -7.78 -0.21 -7.13
C PRO A 101 -7.09 -0.87 -5.94
N ILE A 102 -7.54 -2.06 -5.55
CA ILE A 102 -7.06 -2.71 -4.34
C ILE A 102 -5.61 -3.13 -4.52
N SER A 103 -5.21 -3.64 -5.68
CA SER A 103 -3.84 -4.10 -5.95
C SER A 103 -3.41 -3.77 -7.38
N VAL A 104 -2.10 -3.78 -7.65
CA VAL A 104 -1.57 -3.64 -9.01
C VAL A 104 -2.07 -4.77 -9.91
N GLY A 105 -2.21 -5.98 -9.38
CA GLY A 105 -2.73 -7.13 -10.12
C GLY A 105 -4.15 -6.88 -10.60
N GLU A 106 -5.00 -6.29 -9.76
CA GLU A 106 -6.36 -5.89 -10.14
C GLU A 106 -6.34 -4.85 -11.26
N ILE A 107 -5.49 -3.82 -11.15
CA ILE A 107 -5.33 -2.78 -12.19
C ILE A 107 -4.97 -3.42 -13.53
N LEU A 108 -3.98 -4.29 -13.55
CA LEU A 108 -3.51 -4.92 -14.79
C LEU A 108 -4.58 -5.80 -15.42
N ARG A 109 -5.37 -6.53 -14.62
CA ARG A 109 -6.51 -7.31 -15.11
C ARG A 109 -7.58 -6.40 -15.71
N GLN A 110 -7.96 -5.32 -15.03
CA GLN A 110 -8.93 -4.34 -15.54
C GLN A 110 -8.46 -3.70 -16.86
N ILE A 111 -7.18 -3.37 -16.98
CA ILE A 111 -6.60 -2.81 -18.22
C ILE A 111 -6.65 -3.84 -19.36
N GLN A 112 -6.37 -5.11 -19.10
CA GLN A 112 -6.42 -6.18 -20.09
C GLN A 112 -7.85 -6.50 -20.55
N GLU A 113 -8.82 -6.36 -19.64
CA GLU A 113 -10.24 -6.59 -19.91
C GLU A 113 -10.94 -5.36 -20.53
N ALA A 114 -10.32 -4.17 -20.46
CA ALA A 114 -10.83 -2.98 -21.12
C ALA A 114 -10.81 -3.20 -22.65
N PRO A 115 -11.95 -3.10 -23.35
CA PRO A 115 -12.00 -3.38 -24.77
C PRO A 115 -11.08 -2.43 -25.52
N ASP A 116 -10.28 -3.02 -26.41
CA ASP A 116 -9.28 -2.34 -27.23
C ASP A 116 -9.96 -1.23 -28.06
N GLY A 117 -9.74 0.04 -27.68
CA GLY A 117 -10.02 1.21 -28.52
C GLY A 117 -11.15 2.14 -28.05
N THR A 118 -10.78 3.21 -27.35
CA THR A 118 -11.30 4.54 -27.70
C THR A 118 -10.11 5.50 -27.76
N ARG A 119 -9.42 5.47 -28.90
CA ARG A 119 -8.64 6.62 -29.37
C ARG A 119 -9.65 7.58 -30.00
N ALA A 120 -9.87 8.71 -29.35
CA ALA A 120 -10.41 9.92 -29.97
C ALA A 120 -9.28 10.94 -30.09
#